data_AF-A0A2I0P4W2-F1
#
_entry.id   AF-A0A2I0P4W2-F1
#
_cell.length_a   1.000
_cell.length_b   1.000
_cell.length_c   1.000
_cell.angle_alpha   90.00
_cell.angle_beta   90.00
_cell.angle_gamma   90.00
#
_symmetry.space_group_name_H-M   'P 1'
#
loop_
_entity.id
_entity.type
_entity.pdbx_description
1 polymer ?
#
loop_
_entity_poly.entity_id
_entity_poly.type
_entity_poly.pdbx_seq_one_letter_code
_entity_poly.pdbx_strand_id
1 'polypeptide(L)'
;MEIPTPAELREKRLRMGLKQAEVARLAGISQSMVARIEAGSVDPRVSTLARIVEVLRAAEHSAITAANVMNAPVLSVAPDDPVSRAVEIMGQNGISQLPVLENRVPVGCISESAIMNA
;
A
#
# COMPACT_ATOMS: atom_id res chain seq x y z
N MET A 1 1.23 -22.50 -4.36
CA MET A 1 0.14 -21.53 -4.13
C MET A 1 -0.72 -22.12 -3.04
N GLU A 2 -0.82 -21.45 -1.89
CA GLU A 2 -1.62 -21.96 -0.76
C GLU A 2 -3.10 -21.70 -1.05
N ILE A 3 -3.93 -22.74 -0.94
CA ILE A 3 -5.37 -22.68 -1.24
C ILE A 3 -6.08 -22.29 0.06
N PRO A 4 -6.72 -21.11 0.14
CA PRO A 4 -7.38 -20.68 1.37
C PRO A 4 -8.65 -21.50 1.61
N THR A 5 -8.91 -21.78 2.88
CA THR A 5 -10.15 -22.39 3.36
C THR A 5 -11.33 -21.40 3.25
N PRO A 6 -12.58 -21.91 3.23
CA PRO A 6 -13.78 -21.09 3.35
C PRO A 6 -13.77 -20.07 4.49
N ALA A 7 -13.27 -20.48 5.67
CA ALA A 7 -13.22 -19.64 6.85
C ALA A 7 -12.23 -18.47 6.67
N GLU A 8 -11.04 -18.74 6.12
CA GLU A 8 -10.03 -17.72 5.85
C GLU A 8 -10.50 -16.70 4.82
N LEU A 9 -11.21 -17.13 3.77
CA LEU A 9 -11.82 -16.21 2.79
C LEU A 9 -12.81 -15.26 3.47
N ARG A 10 -13.69 -15.80 4.31
CA ARG A 10 -14.67 -15.00 5.06
C ARG A 10 -14.00 -14.02 6.01
N GLU A 11 -13.03 -14.49 6.79
CA GLU A 11 -12.30 -13.67 7.75
C GLU A 11 -11.57 -12.52 7.05
N LYS A 12 -10.85 -12.84 5.96
CA LYS A 12 -10.11 -11.83 5.18
C LYS A 12 -11.05 -10.78 4.59
N ARG A 13 -12.19 -11.20 4.04
CA ARG A 13 -13.23 -10.29 3.55
C ARG A 13 -13.73 -9.35 4.64
N LEU A 14 -14.04 -9.87 5.82
CA LEU A 14 -14.55 -9.07 6.95
C LEU A 14 -13.52 -8.09 7.48
N ARG A 15 -12.23 -8.48 7.53
CA ARG A 15 -11.12 -7.59 7.94
C ARG A 15 -11.00 -6.36 7.04
N MET A 16 -11.38 -6.50 5.77
CA MET A 16 -11.40 -5.42 4.77
C MET A 16 -12.71 -4.62 4.77
N GLY A 17 -13.66 -4.93 5.66
CA GLY A 17 -14.96 -4.28 5.71
C GLY A 17 -15.87 -4.60 4.52
N LEU A 18 -15.53 -5.59 3.70
CA LEU A 18 -16.25 -5.91 2.46
C LEU A 18 -17.49 -6.77 2.72
N LYS A 19 -18.58 -6.49 2.02
CA LYS A 19 -19.76 -7.33 1.93
C LYS A 19 -19.55 -8.43 0.88
N GLN A 20 -20.24 -9.56 1.03
CA GLN A 20 -20.20 -10.66 0.05
C GLN A 20 -20.61 -10.18 -1.36
N ALA A 21 -21.59 -9.27 -1.44
CA ALA A 21 -22.04 -8.69 -2.70
C ALA A 21 -20.95 -7.88 -3.41
N GLU A 22 -20.09 -7.19 -2.67
CA GLU A 22 -19.00 -6.38 -3.23
C GLU A 22 -17.90 -7.27 -3.79
N VAL A 23 -17.51 -8.31 -3.05
CA VAL A 23 -16.57 -9.33 -3.53
C VAL A 23 -17.12 -10.02 -4.77
N ALA A 24 -18.39 -10.40 -4.77
CA ALA A 24 -19.03 -11.06 -5.89
C ALA A 24 -19.05 -10.19 -7.16
N ARG A 25 -19.42 -8.92 -7.01
CA ARG A 25 -19.42 -7.93 -8.11
C ARG A 25 -18.02 -7.76 -8.71
N LEU A 26 -17.01 -7.58 -7.87
CA LEU A 26 -15.62 -7.40 -8.31
C LEU A 26 -15.03 -8.67 -8.92
N ALA A 27 -15.35 -9.83 -8.34
CA ALA A 27 -14.93 -11.13 -8.85
C ALA A 27 -15.82 -11.63 -9.98
N GLY A 28 -16.77 -10.83 -10.49
CA GLY A 28 -17.72 -11.16 -11.57
C GLY A 28 -18.39 -12.53 -11.43
N ILE A 29 -18.95 -12.80 -10.25
CA ILE A 29 -19.71 -14.00 -9.88
C ILE A 29 -20.95 -13.58 -9.06
N SER A 30 -21.87 -14.50 -8.81
CA SER A 30 -23.05 -14.18 -8.00
C SER A 30 -22.72 -14.16 -6.50
N GLN A 31 -23.40 -13.27 -5.75
CA GLN A 31 -23.27 -13.17 -4.29
C GLN A 31 -23.63 -14.50 -3.61
N SER A 32 -24.64 -15.22 -4.10
CA SER A 32 -25.01 -16.54 -3.57
C SER A 32 -23.91 -17.58 -3.73
N MET A 33 -23.07 -17.46 -4.76
CA MET A 33 -21.94 -18.36 -4.97
C MET A 33 -20.81 -18.05 -3.96
N VAL A 34 -20.51 -16.76 -3.72
CA VAL A 34 -19.59 -16.34 -2.64
C VAL A 34 -20.07 -16.82 -1.27
N ALA A 35 -21.36 -16.64 -0.96
CA ALA A 35 -21.94 -17.06 0.31
C ALA A 35 -21.82 -18.58 0.53
N ARG A 36 -22.08 -19.38 -0.52
CA ARG A 36 -21.95 -20.84 -0.45
C ARG A 36 -20.51 -21.29 -0.27
N ILE A 37 -19.55 -20.61 -0.92
CA ILE A 37 -18.12 -20.89 -0.74
C ILE A 37 -17.72 -20.62 0.71
N GLU A 38 -18.03 -19.43 1.25
CA GLU A 38 -17.66 -19.05 2.62
C GLU A 38 -18.30 -19.94 3.68
N ALA A 39 -19.47 -20.51 3.38
CA ALA A 39 -20.13 -21.49 4.24
C ALA A 39 -19.56 -22.91 4.10
N GLY A 40 -18.64 -23.16 3.17
CA GLY A 40 -18.09 -24.49 2.87
C GLY A 40 -19.09 -25.45 2.20
N SER A 41 -20.20 -24.93 1.70
CA SER A 41 -21.30 -25.73 1.11
C SER A 41 -21.11 -26.05 -0.38
N VAL A 42 -20.08 -25.48 -1.02
CA VAL A 42 -19.74 -25.73 -2.42
C VAL A 42 -18.21 -25.74 -2.57
N ASP A 43 -17.71 -26.64 -3.39
CA ASP A 43 -16.32 -26.62 -3.86
C ASP A 43 -16.23 -25.79 -5.15
N PRO A 44 -15.56 -24.61 -5.14
CA PRO A 44 -15.47 -23.77 -6.31
C PRO A 44 -14.43 -24.30 -7.31
N ARG A 45 -14.64 -23.99 -8.60
CA ARG A 45 -13.57 -24.14 -9.58
C ARG A 45 -12.37 -23.26 -9.17
N VAL A 46 -11.17 -23.74 -9.42
CA VAL A 46 -9.91 -23.00 -9.14
C VAL A 46 -9.95 -21.58 -9.71
N SER A 47 -10.49 -21.40 -10.92
CA SER A 47 -10.63 -20.06 -11.54
C SER A 47 -11.57 -19.13 -10.79
N THR A 48 -12.60 -19.67 -10.15
CA THR A 48 -13.54 -18.88 -9.33
C THR A 48 -12.91 -18.49 -8.02
N LEU A 49 -12.21 -19.42 -7.37
CA LEU A 49 -11.45 -19.15 -6.15
C LEU A 49 -10.36 -18.10 -6.40
N ALA A 50 -9.62 -18.23 -7.51
CA ALA A 50 -8.57 -17.28 -7.89
C ALA A 50 -9.11 -15.84 -8.01
N ARG A 51 -10.26 -15.65 -8.66
CA ARG A 51 -10.91 -14.32 -8.79
C ARG A 51 -11.29 -13.72 -7.44
N ILE A 52 -11.80 -14.53 -6.50
CA ILE A 52 -12.12 -14.06 -5.15
C ILE A 52 -10.85 -13.65 -4.41
N VAL A 53 -9.80 -14.47 -4.47
CA VAL A 53 -8.52 -14.19 -3.79
C VAL A 53 -7.88 -12.92 -4.34
N GLU A 54 -7.93 -12.70 -5.65
CA GLU A 54 -7.40 -11.50 -6.30
C GLU A 54 -8.11 -10.22 -5.80
N VAL A 55 -9.44 -10.24 -5.74
CA VAL A 55 -10.23 -9.12 -5.20
C VAL A 55 -9.87 -8.81 -3.76
N LEU A 56 -9.75 -9.83 -2.91
CA LEU A 56 -9.37 -9.65 -1.51
C LEU A 56 -7.95 -9.09 -1.40
N ARG A 57 -6.98 -9.59 -2.18
CA ARG A 57 -5.61 -9.04 -2.19
C ARG A 57 -5.58 -7.58 -2.63
N ALA A 58 -6.34 -7.20 -3.64
CA ALA A 58 -6.41 -5.81 -4.10
C ALA A 58 -6.99 -4.88 -3.02
N ALA A 59 -8.03 -5.32 -2.32
CA ALA A 59 -8.61 -4.56 -1.22
C ALA A 59 -7.64 -4.38 -0.03
N GLU A 60 -6.80 -5.38 0.25
CA GLU A 60 -5.74 -5.33 1.27
C GLU A 60 -4.78 -4.16 1.07
N HIS A 61 -4.40 -3.89 -0.17
CA HIS A 61 -3.42 -2.85 -0.50
C HIS A 61 -4.04 -1.44 -0.51
N SER A 62 -5.37 -1.30 -0.40
CA SER A 62 -6.04 0.02 -0.36
C SER A 62 -6.24 0.58 1.05
N ALA A 63 -6.00 -0.22 2.11
CA ALA A 63 -6.23 0.19 3.49
C ALA A 63 -5.05 0.97 4.11
N ILE A 64 -3.84 0.85 3.56
CA ILE A 64 -2.67 1.60 4.03
C ILE A 64 -2.59 2.91 3.25
N THR A 65 -2.78 4.03 3.95
CA THR A 65 -2.62 5.36 3.37
C THR A 65 -1.17 5.83 3.48
N ALA A 66 -0.75 6.80 2.65
CA ALA A 66 0.56 7.43 2.80
C ALA A 66 0.80 8.00 4.22
N ALA A 67 -0.26 8.51 4.85
CA ALA A 67 -0.21 9.01 6.23
C ALA A 67 0.12 7.92 7.27
N ASN A 68 -0.14 6.64 6.96
CA ASN A 68 0.18 5.53 7.86
C ASN A 68 1.67 5.13 7.84
N VAL A 69 2.41 5.52 6.81
CA VAL A 69 3.81 5.08 6.59
C VAL A 69 4.81 6.24 6.47
N MET A 70 4.34 7.48 6.31
CA MET A 70 5.21 8.65 6.22
C MET A 70 5.92 8.93 7.56
N ASN A 71 7.10 9.55 7.48
CA ASN A 71 7.78 10.12 8.63
C ASN A 71 7.49 11.63 8.73
N ALA A 72 7.17 12.10 9.94
CA ALA A 72 6.94 13.51 10.23
C ALA A 72 7.63 13.90 11.55
N PRO A 73 8.20 15.12 11.66
CA PRO A 73 8.25 16.16 10.64
C PRO A 73 9.20 15.81 9.48
N VAL A 74 8.93 16.35 8.29
CA VAL A 74 9.81 16.18 7.13
C VAL A 74 11.02 17.10 7.28
N LEU A 75 12.21 16.50 7.32
CA LEU A 75 13.47 17.25 7.27
C LEU A 75 13.69 17.79 5.86
N SER A 76 14.20 19.01 5.73
CA SER A 76 14.37 19.70 4.44
C SER A 76 15.55 20.65 4.46
N VAL A 77 15.96 21.11 3.28
CA VAL A 77 16.90 22.24 3.10
C VAL A 77 16.25 23.36 2.28
N ALA A 78 16.80 24.56 2.35
CA ALA A 78 16.46 25.69 1.50
C ALA A 78 17.29 25.69 0.19
N PRO A 79 16.84 26.36 -0.89
CA PRO A 79 17.59 26.42 -2.15
C PRO A 79 18.99 27.05 -2.03
N ASP A 80 19.19 27.91 -1.04
CA ASP A 80 20.42 28.64 -0.75
C ASP A 80 21.28 28.00 0.35
N ASP A 81 20.80 26.90 0.96
CA ASP A 81 21.61 26.13 1.90
C ASP A 81 22.82 25.49 1.19
N PRO A 82 24.01 25.46 1.82
CA PRO A 82 25.15 24.78 1.24
C PRO A 82 24.91 23.27 1.18
N VAL A 83 25.43 22.61 0.14
CA VAL A 83 25.29 21.15 -0.03
C VAL A 83 25.79 20.36 1.19
N SER A 84 26.80 20.87 1.89
CA SER A 84 27.31 20.29 3.14
C SER A 84 26.23 20.16 4.22
N ARG A 85 25.26 21.08 4.27
CA ARG A 85 24.12 21.02 5.19
C ARG A 85 23.19 19.85 4.86
N ALA A 86 22.93 19.61 3.57
CA ALA A 86 22.14 18.46 3.13
C ALA A 86 22.84 17.15 3.51
N VAL A 87 24.15 17.02 3.27
CA VAL A 87 24.96 15.85 3.66
C VAL A 87 24.95 15.63 5.17
N GLU A 88 25.08 16.70 5.97
CA GLU A 88 25.03 16.61 7.42
C GLU A 88 23.69 16.06 7.91
N ILE A 89 22.56 16.61 7.43
CA ILE A 89 21.22 16.16 7.80
C ILE A 89 21.02 14.71 7.37
N MET A 90 21.41 14.35 6.15
CA MET A 90 21.35 12.97 5.64
C MET A 90 22.09 11.99 6.55
N GLY A 91 23.36 12.30 6.88
CA GLY A 91 24.20 11.45 7.72
C GLY A 91 23.70 11.34 9.16
N GLN A 92 23.23 12.42 9.77
CA GLN A 92 22.71 12.42 11.14
C GLN A 92 21.39 11.64 11.27
N ASN A 93 20.58 11.58 10.21
CA ASN A 93 19.24 10.98 10.27
C ASN A 93 19.13 9.66 9.50
N GLY A 94 20.20 9.18 8.87
CA GLY A 94 20.20 7.93 8.10
C GLY A 94 19.27 7.97 6.89
N ILE A 95 19.12 9.14 6.26
CA ILE A 95 18.27 9.36 5.07
C ILE A 95 19.15 9.76 3.89
N SER A 96 18.78 9.34 2.68
CA SER A 96 19.57 9.58 1.46
C SER A 96 19.01 10.65 0.53
N GLN A 97 17.90 11.29 0.94
CA GLN A 97 17.21 12.30 0.15
C GLN A 97 16.50 13.31 1.05
N LEU A 98 16.50 14.57 0.60
CA LEU A 98 15.81 15.67 1.24
C LEU A 98 14.98 16.45 0.21
N PRO A 99 13.75 16.86 0.53
CA PRO A 99 13.06 17.88 -0.22
C PRO A 99 13.75 19.24 -0.04
N VAL A 100 13.74 20.03 -1.10
CA VAL A 100 14.14 21.45 -1.08
C VAL A 100 12.89 22.30 -0.96
N LEU A 101 12.78 23.09 0.10
CA LEU A 101 11.61 23.93 0.39
C LEU A 101 11.99 25.41 0.33
N GLU A 102 11.18 26.22 -0.36
CA GLU A 102 11.24 27.68 -0.32
C GLU A 102 9.95 28.20 0.30
N ASN A 103 10.02 28.96 1.40
CA ASN A 103 8.83 29.46 2.11
C ASN A 103 7.79 28.37 2.44
N ARG A 104 8.26 27.17 2.83
CA ARG A 104 7.46 25.94 3.07
C ARG A 104 6.79 25.32 1.85
N VAL A 105 7.09 25.82 0.64
CA VAL A 105 6.63 25.24 -0.63
C VAL A 105 7.72 24.34 -1.19
N PRO A 106 7.44 23.07 -1.54
CA PRO A 106 8.41 22.23 -2.22
C PRO A 106 8.76 22.76 -3.61
N VAL A 107 10.05 22.98 -3.85
CA VAL A 107 10.58 23.47 -5.14
C VAL A 107 11.52 22.45 -5.81
N GLY A 108 11.91 21.40 -5.10
CA GLY A 108 12.74 20.34 -5.64
C GLY A 108 13.10 19.27 -4.61
N CYS A 109 14.07 18.43 -4.95
CA CYS A 109 14.69 17.48 -4.03
C CYS A 109 16.17 17.32 -4.36
N ILE A 110 16.95 16.93 -3.36
CA ILE A 110 18.36 16.60 -3.49
C ILE A 110 18.59 15.21 -2.90
N SER A 111 19.32 14.36 -3.61
CA SER A 111 19.71 13.03 -3.14
C SER A 111 21.23 12.95 -2.97
N GLU A 112 21.67 12.07 -2.09
CA GLU A 112 23.07 11.73 -1.91
C GLU A 112 23.73 11.33 -3.25
N SER A 113 23.02 10.54 -4.07
CA SER A 113 23.48 10.15 -5.40
C SER A 113 23.65 11.33 -6.36
N ALA A 114 22.79 12.35 -6.28
CA ALA A 114 22.93 13.55 -7.12
C ALA A 114 24.17 14.36 -6.68
N ILE A 115 24.44 14.43 -5.37
CA ILE A 115 25.60 15.13 -4.82
C ILE A 115 26.92 14.46 -5.26
N MET A 116 26.99 13.13 -5.22
CA MET A 116 28.20 12.39 -5.62
C MET A 116 28.54 12.50 -7.12
N ASN A 117 27.55 12.82 -7.96
CA ASN A 117 27.69 12.89 -9.42
C ASN A 117 27.60 14.34 -9.96
N ALA A 118 27.67 15.34 -9.08
CA ALA A 118 27.59 16.76 -9.44
C ALA A 118 28.87 17.30 -10.09
#